data_AF-A0A1Q7PFX5-F1
#
_entry.id   AF-A0A1Q7PFX5-F1
#
_cell.length_a   1.000
_cell.length_b   1.000
_cell.length_c   1.000
_cell.angle_alpha   90.00
_cell.angle_beta   90.00
_cell.angle_gamma   90.00
#
_symmetry.space_group_name_H-M   'P 1'
#
loop_
_entity.id
_entity.type
_entity.pdbx_description
1 polymer ?
#
loop_
_entity_poly.entity_id
_entity_poly.type
_entity_poly.pdbx_seq_one_letter_code
_entity_poly.pdbx_strand_id
1 'polypeptide(L)'
;MSGTDFYYSPQIQLAEEIASLVPMDGPVKVFFGNSGAEANEAAIKLARYHTGRQRILAFFGSFHGRTMGALSLTASRAVQKRGFAPLVPGVEHVPYAYCYRCPVNRKVEDCDVECFGLATDFHFLRTVPPEEVAAIVIEVVQGEGGYVVPPRKFLDRVQEVARQHGILIIADEVQSGMGRTGKMFASEHFGFRPDLLTIAKGVASGLPLGLCVARESVMNWVPGSHASTFGGNPVSCAAALTTLRLLKEKYVENARIQGDRLLAGLKGIMSRHAIIGDVRGLGLMVGAEIISPGPGRKRDPRGRDAIVEKGFLRGLLLLGCGDNTVRFSPPLVVSNDEVETCLRIFEASVTEVEAEA
;
A
#
# COMPACT_ATOMS: atom_id res chain seq x y z
N MET A 1 -6.42 -27.09 17.92
CA MET A 1 -5.04 -26.82 18.37
C MET A 1 -4.49 -25.70 17.53
N SER A 2 -3.87 -24.66 18.10
CA SER A 2 -3.44 -23.46 17.37
C SER A 2 -2.12 -23.71 16.60
N GLY A 3 -1.93 -23.05 15.46
CA GLY A 3 -0.68 -23.09 14.69
C GLY A 3 0.51 -22.46 15.43
N THR A 4 0.21 -21.78 16.54
CA THR A 4 1.21 -21.25 17.48
C THR A 4 1.78 -22.30 18.43
N ASP A 5 1.06 -23.41 18.64
CA ASP A 5 1.46 -24.49 19.55
C ASP A 5 2.05 -25.67 18.76
N PHE A 6 1.42 -26.01 17.63
CA PHE A 6 1.84 -27.08 16.74
C PHE A 6 1.64 -26.66 15.29
N TYR A 7 2.68 -26.79 14.47
CA TYR A 7 2.62 -26.43 13.07
C TYR A 7 1.75 -27.40 12.26
N TYR A 8 1.06 -26.86 11.26
CA TYR A 8 0.40 -27.65 10.24
C TYR A 8 1.20 -27.61 8.94
N SER A 9 1.20 -28.70 8.18
CA SER A 9 1.83 -28.75 6.85
C SER A 9 1.46 -27.57 5.93
N PRO A 10 0.18 -27.16 5.76
CA PRO A 10 -0.14 -26.04 4.88
C PRO A 10 0.43 -24.69 5.37
N GLN A 11 0.65 -24.52 6.68
CA GLN A 11 1.27 -23.32 7.23
C GLN A 11 2.76 -23.28 6.92
N ILE A 12 3.45 -24.43 7.07
CA ILE A 12 4.88 -24.57 6.76
C ILE A 12 5.11 -24.32 5.27
N GLN A 13 4.35 -25.02 4.40
CA GLN A 13 4.44 -24.86 2.95
C GLN A 13 4.20 -23.43 2.51
N LEU A 14 3.21 -22.75 3.11
CA LEU A 14 2.94 -21.36 2.79
C LEU A 14 4.08 -20.43 3.23
N ALA A 15 4.69 -20.69 4.39
CA ALA A 15 5.85 -19.92 4.84
C ALA A 15 7.03 -20.07 3.87
N GLU A 16 7.30 -21.29 3.40
CA GLU A 16 8.36 -21.59 2.42
C GLU A 16 8.09 -20.90 1.07
N GLU A 17 6.87 -21.02 0.54
CA GLU A 17 6.45 -20.36 -0.70
C GLU A 17 6.60 -18.84 -0.61
N ILE A 18 6.11 -18.22 0.47
CA ILE A 18 6.24 -16.77 0.68
C ILE A 18 7.72 -16.37 0.81
N ALA A 19 8.52 -17.13 1.55
CA ALA A 19 9.94 -16.87 1.72
C ALA A 19 10.70 -16.87 0.39
N SER A 20 10.29 -17.70 -0.57
CA SER A 20 10.89 -17.74 -1.92
C SER A 20 10.51 -16.56 -2.82
N LEU A 21 9.42 -15.85 -2.50
CA LEU A 21 8.84 -14.80 -3.35
C LEU A 21 9.15 -13.38 -2.88
N VAL A 22 9.39 -13.18 -1.58
CA VAL A 22 9.59 -11.82 -1.04
C VAL A 22 10.87 -11.19 -1.59
N PRO A 23 10.85 -9.89 -1.95
CA PRO A 23 11.99 -9.19 -2.53
C PRO A 23 13.00 -8.73 -1.46
N MET A 24 13.40 -9.65 -0.57
CA MET A 24 14.26 -9.39 0.60
C MET A 24 15.61 -10.08 0.48
N ASP A 25 16.63 -9.55 1.16
CA ASP A 25 17.97 -10.12 1.15
C ASP A 25 18.13 -11.20 2.23
N GLY A 26 18.63 -12.36 1.83
CA GLY A 26 18.93 -13.48 2.73
C GLY A 26 17.71 -14.27 3.21
N PRO A 27 17.90 -15.20 4.16
CA PRO A 27 16.81 -16.00 4.71
C PRO A 27 15.82 -15.13 5.49
N VAL A 28 14.54 -15.52 5.46
CA VAL A 28 13.44 -14.82 6.12
C VAL A 28 12.63 -15.76 7.02
N LYS A 29 11.90 -15.17 7.96
CA LYS A 29 10.91 -15.85 8.82
C LYS A 29 9.55 -15.20 8.64
N VAL A 30 8.49 -16.00 8.80
CA VAL A 30 7.10 -15.56 8.59
C VAL A 30 6.31 -15.69 9.89
N PHE A 31 5.72 -14.59 10.34
CA PHE A 31 4.71 -14.56 11.38
C PHE A 31 3.32 -14.50 10.74
N PHE A 32 2.39 -15.30 11.27
CA PHE A 32 1.02 -15.37 10.77
C PHE A 32 0.02 -14.71 11.74
N GLY A 33 -0.87 -13.89 11.18
CA GLY A 33 -2.05 -13.30 11.81
C GLY A 33 -3.25 -13.37 10.86
N ASN A 34 -4.27 -12.55 11.11
CA ASN A 34 -5.56 -12.61 10.41
C ASN A 34 -5.80 -11.44 9.46
N SER A 35 -5.09 -10.31 9.65
CA SER A 35 -5.34 -9.07 8.92
C SER A 35 -4.05 -8.30 8.65
N GLY A 36 -4.11 -7.35 7.71
CA GLY A 36 -3.01 -6.42 7.48
C GLY A 36 -2.70 -5.55 8.70
N ALA A 37 -3.71 -5.24 9.51
CA ALA A 37 -3.51 -4.51 10.76
C ALA A 37 -2.67 -5.33 11.76
N GLU A 38 -2.99 -6.62 11.96
CA GLU A 38 -2.18 -7.52 12.79
C GLU A 38 -0.76 -7.71 12.23
N ALA A 39 -0.62 -7.79 10.90
CA ALA A 39 0.70 -7.86 10.27
C ALA A 39 1.55 -6.61 10.56
N ASN A 40 0.95 -5.42 10.49
CA ASN A 40 1.62 -4.17 10.83
C ASN A 40 1.91 -4.03 12.33
N GLU A 41 1.02 -4.49 13.22
CA GLU A 41 1.29 -4.58 14.66
C GLU A 41 2.49 -5.49 14.95
N ALA A 42 2.55 -6.66 14.32
CA ALA A 42 3.67 -7.58 14.46
C ALA A 42 4.98 -6.95 13.96
N ALA A 43 4.95 -6.27 12.80
CA ALA A 43 6.12 -5.62 12.21
C ALA A 43 6.68 -4.50 13.10
N ILE A 44 5.84 -3.59 13.62
CA ILE A 44 6.32 -2.49 14.48
C ILE A 44 6.81 -3.01 15.83
N LYS A 45 6.15 -4.03 16.40
CA LYS A 45 6.61 -4.66 17.63
C LYS A 45 7.97 -5.31 17.42
N LEU A 46 8.14 -6.03 16.31
CA LEU A 46 9.39 -6.71 16.01
C LEU A 46 10.53 -5.72 15.76
N ALA A 47 10.27 -4.63 15.03
CA ALA A 47 11.27 -3.59 14.81
C ALA A 47 11.74 -2.95 16.12
N ARG A 48 10.82 -2.61 17.02
CA ARG A 48 11.16 -2.07 18.36
C ARG A 48 11.93 -3.09 19.20
N TYR A 49 11.49 -4.35 19.19
CA TYR A 49 12.14 -5.43 19.93
C TYR A 49 13.58 -5.63 19.47
N HIS A 50 13.80 -5.75 18.15
CA HIS A 50 15.10 -6.03 17.56
C HIS A 50 16.10 -4.89 17.80
N THR A 51 15.66 -3.65 17.62
CA THR A 51 16.54 -2.48 17.66
C THR A 51 16.71 -1.89 19.06
N GLY A 52 15.79 -2.17 19.99
CA GLY A 52 15.68 -1.45 21.28
C GLY A 52 15.16 -0.01 21.15
N ARG A 53 14.90 0.46 19.93
CA ARG A 53 14.48 1.82 19.60
C ARG A 53 12.95 1.92 19.61
N GLN A 54 12.40 3.10 19.89
CA GLN A 54 10.96 3.26 20.11
C GLN A 54 10.24 4.04 19.01
N ARG A 55 10.94 4.92 18.29
CA ARG A 55 10.31 5.80 17.31
C ARG A 55 10.08 5.09 15.98
N ILE A 56 9.02 5.48 15.29
CA ILE A 56 8.65 4.98 13.97
C ILE A 56 8.38 6.19 13.07
N LEU A 57 8.97 6.20 11.88
CA LEU A 57 8.57 7.12 10.83
C LEU A 57 7.50 6.47 9.95
N ALA A 58 6.43 7.22 9.65
CA ALA A 58 5.40 6.86 8.70
C ALA A 58 5.12 8.06 7.77
N PHE A 59 4.21 7.90 6.81
CA PHE A 59 3.99 8.93 5.79
C PHE A 59 2.57 9.50 5.83
N PHE A 60 2.43 10.80 5.55
CA PHE A 60 1.11 11.37 5.26
C PHE A 60 0.47 10.68 4.05
N GLY A 61 -0.85 10.48 4.10
CA GLY A 61 -1.57 9.70 3.09
C GLY A 61 -1.62 8.19 3.36
N SER A 62 -0.88 7.68 4.35
CA SER A 62 -0.78 6.24 4.58
C SER A 62 -2.04 5.60 5.17
N PHE A 63 -2.21 4.30 4.95
CA PHE A 63 -3.19 3.47 5.65
C PHE A 63 -2.62 2.08 5.98
N HIS A 64 -2.39 1.85 7.26
CA HIS A 64 -1.76 0.63 7.77
C HIS A 64 -2.73 -0.23 8.60
N GLY A 65 -3.93 0.27 8.92
CA GLY A 65 -4.94 -0.49 9.64
C GLY A 65 -5.68 0.32 10.68
N ARG A 66 -6.47 -0.38 11.51
CA ARG A 66 -7.36 0.24 12.52
C ARG A 66 -7.22 -0.34 13.93
N THR A 67 -6.26 -1.21 14.18
CA THR A 67 -5.81 -1.54 15.54
C THR A 67 -4.99 -0.35 16.08
N MET A 68 -4.86 -0.17 17.40
CA MET A 68 -4.30 1.07 17.95
C MET A 68 -2.88 1.40 17.45
N GLY A 69 -1.99 0.42 17.27
CA GLY A 69 -0.65 0.63 16.71
C GLY A 69 -0.70 0.95 15.22
N ALA A 70 -1.36 0.11 14.43
CA ALA A 70 -1.50 0.33 12.98
C ALA A 70 -2.27 1.63 12.63
N LEU A 71 -3.22 2.01 13.48
CA LEU A 71 -3.96 3.26 13.37
C LEU A 71 -3.05 4.46 13.69
N SER A 72 -2.10 4.31 14.60
CA SER A 72 -1.10 5.35 14.89
C SER A 72 -0.28 5.67 13.64
N LEU A 73 0.12 4.64 12.88
CA LEU A 73 0.84 4.78 11.59
C LEU A 73 -0.02 5.38 10.47
N THR A 74 -1.32 5.18 10.49
CA THR A 74 -2.25 5.62 9.43
C THR A 74 -2.40 7.14 9.40
N ALA A 75 -2.25 7.79 8.24
CA ALA A 75 -2.43 9.24 8.09
C ALA A 75 -3.15 9.64 6.80
N SER A 76 -4.03 8.78 6.29
CA SER A 76 -4.84 9.09 5.10
C SER A 76 -6.01 10.03 5.39
N ARG A 77 -6.78 9.82 6.47
CA ARG A 77 -7.93 10.70 6.82
C ARG A 77 -8.13 10.87 8.31
N ALA A 78 -8.41 12.10 8.75
CA ALA A 78 -8.66 12.43 10.16
C ALA A 78 -9.83 11.64 10.78
N VAL A 79 -10.87 11.33 10.00
CA VAL A 79 -12.04 10.57 10.48
C VAL A 79 -11.68 9.17 10.99
N GLN A 80 -10.58 8.58 10.50
CA GLN A 80 -10.13 7.26 10.94
C GLN A 80 -9.59 7.28 12.38
N LYS A 81 -9.13 8.45 12.86
CA LYS A 81 -8.53 8.65 14.19
C LYS A 81 -9.44 9.40 15.18
N ARG A 82 -10.46 10.09 14.68
CA ARG A 82 -11.32 10.97 15.49
C ARG A 82 -11.99 10.19 16.62
N GLY A 83 -11.76 10.61 17.86
CA GLY A 83 -12.36 10.00 19.05
C GLY A 83 -11.55 8.86 19.69
N PHE A 84 -10.37 8.50 19.14
CA PHE A 84 -9.55 7.39 19.65
C PHE A 84 -8.25 7.84 20.34
N ALA A 85 -8.01 9.15 20.47
CA ALA A 85 -6.80 9.66 21.12
C ALA A 85 -6.82 9.41 22.65
N PRO A 86 -5.65 9.20 23.29
CA PRO A 86 -4.31 9.16 22.70
C PRO A 86 -4.03 7.84 21.95
N LEU A 87 -3.28 7.95 20.84
CA LEU A 87 -2.81 6.80 20.06
C LEU A 87 -1.46 6.29 20.59
N VAL A 88 -0.90 5.23 20.01
CA VAL A 88 0.40 4.68 20.41
C VAL A 88 1.50 5.74 20.19
N PRO A 89 2.23 6.15 21.24
CA PRO A 89 3.26 7.19 21.13
C PRO A 89 4.45 6.78 20.24
N GLY A 90 5.21 7.79 19.81
CA GLY A 90 6.47 7.63 19.08
C GLY A 90 6.31 7.39 17.58
N VAL A 91 5.21 7.83 16.98
CA VAL A 91 5.02 7.81 15.52
C VAL A 91 5.06 9.23 14.99
N GLU A 92 5.92 9.48 14.00
CA GLU A 92 6.05 10.77 13.33
C GLU A 92 5.72 10.59 11.84
N HIS A 93 4.95 11.53 11.28
CA HIS A 93 4.55 11.49 9.87
C HIS A 93 5.33 12.50 9.05
N VAL A 94 5.90 12.04 7.94
CA VAL A 94 6.60 12.88 6.97
C VAL A 94 5.90 12.85 5.60
N PRO A 95 6.14 13.83 4.71
CA PRO A 95 5.48 13.83 3.40
C PRO A 95 5.86 12.64 2.52
N TYR A 96 4.86 12.07 1.85
CA TYR A 96 5.07 11.09 0.78
C TYR A 96 5.33 11.80 -0.55
N ALA A 97 6.06 11.16 -1.46
CA ALA A 97 6.39 11.74 -2.77
C ALA A 97 5.21 11.68 -3.76
N TYR A 98 4.17 12.48 -3.50
CA TYR A 98 3.07 12.67 -4.43
C TYR A 98 3.35 13.85 -5.38
N CYS A 99 3.97 13.57 -6.53
CA CYS A 99 4.50 14.62 -7.41
C CYS A 99 3.44 15.51 -8.07
N TYR A 100 2.27 14.97 -8.42
CA TYR A 100 1.14 15.78 -8.94
C TYR A 100 0.65 16.83 -7.93
N ARG A 101 0.80 16.54 -6.64
CA ARG A 101 0.50 17.44 -5.51
C ARG A 101 1.74 17.72 -4.65
N CYS A 102 2.88 17.96 -5.30
CA CYS A 102 4.18 18.08 -4.63
C CYS A 102 4.13 19.11 -3.48
N PRO A 103 4.43 18.73 -2.23
CA PRO A 103 4.31 19.63 -1.07
C PRO A 103 5.33 20.77 -1.09
N VAL A 104 6.40 20.61 -1.86
CA VAL A 104 7.50 21.58 -2.01
C VAL A 104 7.56 22.19 -3.42
N ASN A 105 6.52 21.97 -4.23
CA ASN A 105 6.36 22.55 -5.57
C ASN A 105 7.55 22.29 -6.52
N ARG A 106 8.09 21.06 -6.50
CA ARG A 106 9.16 20.61 -7.40
C ARG A 106 8.60 19.75 -8.53
N LYS A 107 9.30 19.77 -9.67
CA LYS A 107 9.06 18.88 -10.80
C LYS A 107 9.87 17.60 -10.66
N VAL A 108 9.38 16.48 -11.19
CA VAL A 108 10.04 15.18 -11.03
C VAL A 108 11.44 15.21 -11.63
N GLU A 109 11.68 15.97 -12.68
CA GLU A 109 12.97 16.00 -13.39
C GLU A 109 14.07 16.66 -12.54
N ASP A 110 13.73 17.72 -11.81
CA ASP A 110 14.69 18.57 -11.08
C ASP A 110 14.66 18.39 -9.55
N CYS A 111 13.80 17.51 -9.04
CA CYS A 111 13.57 17.25 -7.62
C CYS A 111 14.62 16.29 -7.04
N ASP A 112 15.32 16.60 -5.96
CA ASP A 112 16.13 15.63 -5.22
C ASP A 112 15.37 15.05 -4.01
N VAL A 113 14.09 14.77 -4.24
CA VAL A 113 13.13 14.26 -3.24
C VAL A 113 13.11 15.08 -1.95
N GLU A 114 13.15 16.41 -2.10
CA GLU A 114 13.18 17.39 -1.02
C GLU A 114 11.97 17.24 -0.07
N CYS A 115 10.87 16.63 -0.52
CA CYS A 115 9.74 16.27 0.33
C CYS A 115 10.13 15.28 1.46
N PHE A 116 11.06 14.35 1.19
CA PHE A 116 11.64 13.46 2.19
C PHE A 116 12.79 14.10 2.97
N GLY A 117 13.44 15.13 2.40
CA GLY A 117 14.42 15.95 3.11
C GLY A 117 13.89 16.54 4.42
N LEU A 118 12.57 16.72 4.57
CA LEU A 118 11.95 17.07 5.85
C LEU A 118 12.20 16.04 6.97
N ALA A 119 12.31 14.76 6.64
CA ALA A 119 12.67 13.72 7.60
C ALA A 119 14.12 13.87 8.08
N THR A 120 15.06 14.06 7.16
CA THR A 120 16.49 14.11 7.47
C THR A 120 16.92 15.48 8.01
N ASP A 121 16.53 16.55 7.33
CA ASP A 121 17.09 17.88 7.54
C ASP A 121 16.37 18.65 8.65
N PHE A 122 15.19 18.16 9.06
CA PHE A 122 14.40 18.78 10.12
C PHE A 122 14.14 17.82 11.26
N HIS A 123 13.46 16.69 11.03
CA HIS A 123 13.13 15.78 12.13
C HIS A 123 14.39 15.20 12.78
N PHE A 124 15.29 14.60 12.00
CA PHE A 124 16.50 13.97 12.55
C PHE A 124 17.44 14.95 13.23
N LEU A 125 17.52 16.18 12.74
CA LEU A 125 18.38 17.21 13.33
C LEU A 125 17.78 17.92 14.56
N ARG A 126 16.46 17.79 14.81
CA ARG A 126 15.78 18.64 15.80
C ARG A 126 14.98 17.87 16.86
N THR A 127 14.19 16.89 16.47
CA THR A 127 13.15 16.31 17.36
C THR A 127 13.10 14.79 17.38
N VAL A 128 13.74 14.11 16.42
CA VAL A 128 13.67 12.66 16.21
C VAL A 128 15.09 12.13 15.99
N PRO A 129 15.92 11.97 17.03
CA PRO A 129 17.27 11.44 16.85
C PRO A 129 17.22 10.12 16.07
N PRO A 130 17.98 9.98 14.96
CA PRO A 130 17.87 8.80 14.09
C PRO A 130 18.22 7.49 14.81
N GLU A 131 19.08 7.55 15.82
CA GLU A 131 19.43 6.43 16.71
C GLU A 131 18.27 5.97 17.62
N GLU A 132 17.18 6.75 17.74
CA GLU A 132 15.96 6.37 18.45
C GLU A 132 14.86 5.81 17.52
N VAL A 133 15.10 5.80 16.20
CA VAL A 133 14.15 5.33 15.20
C VAL A 133 14.36 3.86 14.91
N ALA A 134 13.36 3.05 15.24
CA ALA A 134 13.35 1.61 14.99
C ALA A 134 13.10 1.29 13.51
N ALA A 135 12.10 1.94 12.91
CA ALA A 135 11.74 1.67 11.53
C ALA A 135 11.11 2.86 10.78
N ILE A 136 11.22 2.81 9.45
CA ILE A 136 10.40 3.55 8.49
C ILE A 136 9.34 2.58 7.96
N VAL A 137 8.06 2.89 8.16
CA VAL A 137 6.92 2.14 7.62
C VAL A 137 6.39 2.84 6.38
N ILE A 138 6.30 2.12 5.27
CA ILE A 138 5.96 2.71 3.97
C ILE A 138 5.13 1.76 3.11
N GLU A 139 4.05 2.28 2.52
CA GLU A 139 3.41 1.65 1.36
C GLU A 139 4.24 1.97 0.11
N VAL A 140 4.68 0.95 -0.63
CA VAL A 140 5.48 1.15 -1.86
C VAL A 140 4.69 1.91 -2.93
N VAL A 141 3.37 1.66 -2.98
CA VAL A 141 2.38 2.48 -3.69
C VAL A 141 1.27 2.75 -2.70
N GLN A 142 1.01 4.02 -2.36
CA GLN A 142 0.00 4.36 -1.36
C GLN A 142 -1.40 4.01 -1.85
N GLY A 143 -2.12 3.20 -1.08
CA GLY A 143 -3.47 2.75 -1.34
C GLY A 143 -4.53 3.82 -1.06
N GLU A 144 -5.00 3.86 0.19
CA GLU A 144 -6.03 4.81 0.61
C GLU A 144 -5.60 6.29 0.44
N GLY A 145 -4.29 6.55 0.36
CA GLY A 145 -3.73 7.87 0.06
C GLY A 145 -4.01 8.39 -1.36
N GLY A 146 -4.45 7.53 -2.28
CA GLY A 146 -4.82 7.95 -3.64
C GLY A 146 -4.21 7.12 -4.77
N TYR A 147 -3.76 5.88 -4.54
CA TYR A 147 -3.02 5.09 -5.54
C TYR A 147 -1.79 5.86 -6.08
N VAL A 148 -1.07 6.50 -5.16
CA VAL A 148 0.08 7.33 -5.47
C VAL A 148 1.29 6.45 -5.70
N VAL A 149 1.81 6.49 -6.93
CA VAL A 149 3.07 5.84 -7.31
C VAL A 149 4.21 6.85 -7.09
N PRO A 150 5.16 6.60 -6.17
CA PRO A 150 6.27 7.50 -5.96
C PRO A 150 7.30 7.40 -7.10
N PRO A 151 8.11 8.44 -7.35
CA PRO A 151 9.26 8.32 -8.22
C PRO A 151 10.29 7.36 -7.63
N ARG A 152 10.98 6.58 -8.48
CA ARG A 152 12.04 5.61 -8.12
C ARG A 152 13.03 6.15 -7.08
N LYS A 153 13.56 7.35 -7.32
CA LYS A 153 14.53 8.05 -6.46
C LYS A 153 14.06 8.31 -5.02
N PHE A 154 12.75 8.41 -4.79
CA PHE A 154 12.22 8.58 -3.42
C PHE A 154 12.43 7.31 -2.59
N LEU A 155 12.13 6.15 -3.16
CA LEU A 155 12.36 4.87 -2.50
C LEU A 155 13.85 4.57 -2.36
N ASP A 156 14.69 5.00 -3.30
CA ASP A 156 16.15 4.91 -3.16
C ASP A 156 16.67 5.74 -2.01
N ARG A 157 16.21 7.00 -1.89
CA ARG A 157 16.59 7.87 -0.78
C ARG A 157 16.13 7.33 0.58
N VAL A 158 14.92 6.76 0.65
CA VAL A 158 14.43 6.09 1.87
C VAL A 158 15.37 4.94 2.27
N GLN A 159 15.79 4.11 1.30
CA GLN A 159 16.74 3.02 1.57
C GLN A 159 18.08 3.54 2.03
N GLU A 160 18.65 4.53 1.35
CA GLU A 160 19.93 5.13 1.70
C GLU A 160 19.93 5.64 3.14
N VAL A 161 18.93 6.45 3.50
CA VAL A 161 18.81 7.03 4.85
C VAL A 161 18.60 5.93 5.90
N ALA A 162 17.77 4.93 5.61
CA ALA A 162 17.54 3.82 6.52
C ALA A 162 18.84 3.04 6.80
N ARG A 163 19.60 2.73 5.76
CA ARG A 163 20.89 2.01 5.86
C ARG A 163 21.94 2.84 6.59
N GLN A 164 22.04 4.14 6.30
CA GLN A 164 22.98 5.06 6.95
C GLN A 164 22.83 5.08 8.48
N HIS A 165 21.59 5.00 8.97
CA HIS A 165 21.28 5.13 10.41
C HIS A 165 20.93 3.79 11.10
N GLY A 166 21.02 2.67 10.38
CA GLY A 166 20.60 1.35 10.88
C GLY A 166 19.12 1.30 11.26
N ILE A 167 18.28 2.07 10.57
CA ILE A 167 16.82 2.07 10.73
C ILE A 167 16.25 0.95 9.85
N LEU A 168 15.33 0.15 10.37
CA LEU A 168 14.69 -0.91 9.59
C LEU A 168 13.65 -0.34 8.62
N ILE A 169 13.45 -1.01 7.49
CA ILE A 169 12.39 -0.68 6.55
C ILE A 169 11.26 -1.72 6.67
N ILE A 170 10.05 -1.25 6.93
CA ILE A 170 8.82 -2.05 6.87
C ILE A 170 8.06 -1.64 5.60
N ALA A 171 8.06 -2.52 4.59
CA ALA A 171 7.24 -2.35 3.39
C ALA A 171 5.83 -2.90 3.63
N ASP A 172 4.82 -2.03 3.62
CA ASP A 172 3.42 -2.42 3.62
C ASP A 172 2.97 -2.72 2.19
N GLU A 173 2.89 -4.01 1.88
CA GLU A 173 2.44 -4.55 0.59
C GLU A 173 1.06 -5.18 0.73
N VAL A 174 0.31 -4.84 1.79
CA VAL A 174 -1.02 -5.40 2.03
C VAL A 174 -1.97 -5.13 0.87
N GLN A 175 -1.90 -3.94 0.26
CA GLN A 175 -2.74 -3.59 -0.90
C GLN A 175 -2.02 -3.74 -2.25
N SER A 176 -0.73 -3.41 -2.32
CA SER A 176 0.04 -3.34 -3.57
C SER A 176 0.68 -4.68 -3.99
N GLY A 177 0.81 -5.62 -3.05
CA GLY A 177 1.39 -6.93 -3.30
C GLY A 177 0.41 -7.94 -3.92
N MET A 178 0.83 -9.19 -3.94
CA MET A 178 0.07 -10.34 -4.44
C MET A 178 -0.44 -10.15 -5.88
N GLY A 179 0.42 -9.61 -6.76
CA GLY A 179 0.11 -9.46 -8.19
C GLY A 179 -0.62 -8.19 -8.59
N ARG A 180 -1.11 -7.40 -7.63
CA ARG A 180 -1.98 -6.23 -7.88
C ARG A 180 -1.36 -5.23 -8.86
N THR A 181 -0.07 -4.97 -8.75
CA THR A 181 0.65 -3.98 -9.57
C THR A 181 1.26 -4.56 -10.85
N GLY A 182 0.94 -5.80 -11.22
CA GLY A 182 1.56 -6.49 -12.37
C GLY A 182 2.92 -7.12 -12.07
N LYS A 183 3.36 -7.11 -10.80
CA LYS A 183 4.44 -7.94 -10.24
C LYS A 183 3.95 -8.59 -8.95
N MET A 184 4.65 -9.60 -8.43
CA MET A 184 4.23 -10.27 -7.19
C MET A 184 4.19 -9.27 -6.03
N PHE A 185 5.20 -8.41 -5.91
CA PHE A 185 5.25 -7.30 -4.97
C PHE A 185 5.61 -5.99 -5.68
N ALA A 186 5.01 -4.87 -5.26
CA ALA A 186 5.29 -3.58 -5.88
C ALA A 186 6.76 -3.15 -5.71
N SER A 187 7.40 -3.58 -4.61
CA SER A 187 8.82 -3.39 -4.32
C SER A 187 9.73 -3.80 -5.48
N GLU A 188 9.35 -4.81 -6.26
CA GLU A 188 10.10 -5.30 -7.42
C GLU A 188 10.10 -4.33 -8.60
N HIS A 189 9.12 -3.44 -8.74
CA HIS A 189 9.15 -2.37 -9.77
C HIS A 189 10.28 -1.40 -9.53
N PHE A 190 10.71 -1.31 -8.27
CA PHE A 190 11.70 -0.38 -7.81
C PHE A 190 13.01 -1.10 -7.45
N GLY A 191 13.02 -2.40 -7.13
CA GLY A 191 14.20 -2.98 -6.48
C GLY A 191 14.37 -2.43 -5.06
N PHE A 192 13.24 -2.15 -4.41
CA PHE A 192 13.16 -1.78 -3.00
C PHE A 192 13.35 -3.03 -2.14
N ARG A 193 14.31 -3.01 -1.22
CA ARG A 193 14.74 -4.16 -0.39
C ARG A 193 14.42 -3.93 1.09
N PRO A 194 13.21 -4.27 1.55
CA PRO A 194 12.82 -4.02 2.93
C PRO A 194 13.43 -5.03 3.91
N ASP A 195 13.44 -4.67 5.20
CA ASP A 195 13.85 -5.55 6.31
C ASP A 195 12.70 -6.38 6.85
N LEU A 196 11.49 -5.83 6.76
CA LEU A 196 10.22 -6.48 7.05
C LEU A 196 9.21 -6.14 5.95
N LEU A 197 8.31 -7.06 5.65
CA LEU A 197 7.26 -6.90 4.65
C LEU A 197 5.93 -7.41 5.20
N THR A 198 4.88 -6.62 5.08
CA THR A 198 3.53 -7.00 5.55
C THR A 198 2.61 -7.31 4.38
N ILE A 199 1.88 -8.43 4.51
CA ILE A 199 1.04 -9.01 3.45
C ILE A 199 -0.34 -9.31 4.06
N ALA A 200 -1.42 -9.03 3.32
CA ALA A 200 -2.75 -9.55 3.62
C ALA A 200 -3.61 -9.49 2.34
N LYS A 201 -4.94 -9.28 2.47
CA LYS A 201 -5.89 -9.07 1.37
C LYS A 201 -5.77 -10.13 0.25
N GLY A 202 -4.98 -9.84 -0.77
CA GLY A 202 -4.81 -10.69 -1.95
C GLY A 202 -4.20 -12.06 -1.66
N VAL A 203 -3.47 -12.23 -0.54
CA VAL A 203 -2.73 -13.48 -0.25
C VAL A 203 -3.62 -14.72 -0.14
N ALA A 204 -4.85 -14.55 0.35
CA ALA A 204 -5.82 -15.64 0.53
C ALA A 204 -7.15 -15.37 -0.17
N SER A 205 -7.13 -14.53 -1.22
CA SER A 205 -8.30 -14.22 -2.07
C SER A 205 -9.59 -13.89 -1.32
N GLY A 206 -9.48 -13.23 -0.16
CA GLY A 206 -10.63 -12.81 0.66
C GLY A 206 -10.80 -13.54 2.00
N LEU A 207 -10.12 -14.67 2.23
CA LEU A 207 -10.09 -15.29 3.56
C LEU A 207 -9.17 -14.52 4.52
N PRO A 208 -9.47 -14.48 5.84
CA PRO A 208 -8.63 -13.81 6.82
C PRO A 208 -7.23 -14.44 6.88
N LEU A 209 -6.23 -13.67 6.46
CA LEU A 209 -4.83 -14.01 6.58
C LEU A 209 -3.99 -12.73 6.48
N GLY A 210 -3.11 -12.52 7.45
CA GLY A 210 -2.11 -11.47 7.44
C GLY A 210 -0.74 -12.06 7.78
N LEU A 211 0.31 -11.61 7.12
CA LEU A 211 1.67 -12.11 7.30
C LEU A 211 2.61 -10.93 7.59
N CYS A 212 3.47 -11.08 8.58
CA CYS A 212 4.66 -10.26 8.73
C CYS A 212 5.87 -11.12 8.38
N VAL A 213 6.52 -10.81 7.28
CA VAL A 213 7.77 -11.45 6.85
C VAL A 213 8.91 -10.56 7.29
N ALA A 214 9.97 -11.12 7.86
CA ALA A 214 11.15 -10.35 8.25
C ALA A 214 12.42 -11.14 7.98
N ARG A 215 13.54 -10.45 7.74
CA ARG A 215 14.86 -11.12 7.67
C ARG A 215 15.07 -11.96 8.92
N GLU A 216 15.68 -13.13 8.77
CA GLU A 216 15.92 -14.04 9.88
C GLU A 216 16.71 -13.35 11.01
N SER A 217 17.69 -12.52 10.66
CA SER A 217 18.48 -11.74 11.62
C SER A 217 17.66 -10.71 12.41
N VAL A 218 16.51 -10.29 11.88
CA VAL A 218 15.60 -9.31 12.50
C VAL A 218 14.56 -10.00 13.37
N MET A 219 13.99 -11.14 12.92
CA MET A 219 13.00 -11.91 13.70
C MET A 219 13.65 -12.74 14.81
N ASN A 220 14.22 -12.04 15.80
CA ASN A 220 14.99 -12.61 16.91
C ASN A 220 14.24 -12.63 18.26
N TRP A 221 12.93 -12.40 18.26
CA TRP A 221 12.11 -12.49 19.47
C TRP A 221 12.04 -13.92 20.01
N VAL A 222 11.87 -14.05 21.33
CA VAL A 222 11.76 -15.37 21.98
C VAL A 222 10.34 -15.93 21.81
N PRO A 223 10.16 -17.28 21.81
CA PRO A 223 8.83 -17.89 21.77
C PRO A 223 7.86 -17.29 22.80
N GLY A 224 6.62 -17.03 22.39
CA GLY A 224 5.60 -16.39 23.24
C GLY A 224 5.60 -14.86 23.26
N SER A 225 6.60 -14.18 22.68
CA SER A 225 6.65 -12.70 22.63
C SER A 225 5.49 -12.06 21.85
N HIS A 226 4.96 -12.78 20.85
CA HIS A 226 3.78 -12.39 20.10
C HIS A 226 3.10 -13.63 19.50
N ALA A 227 1.77 -13.63 19.46
CA ALA A 227 0.98 -14.74 18.95
C ALA A 227 -0.38 -14.23 18.45
N SER A 228 -1.05 -15.03 17.63
CA SER A 228 -2.44 -14.86 17.22
C SER A 228 -3.10 -16.24 17.19
N THR A 229 -4.17 -16.44 17.97
CA THR A 229 -4.84 -17.74 18.12
C THR A 229 -5.28 -18.36 16.79
N PHE A 230 -5.68 -17.51 15.83
CA PHE A 230 -6.12 -17.95 14.50
C PHE A 230 -5.10 -17.65 13.39
N GLY A 231 -3.96 -17.07 13.75
CA GLY A 231 -2.87 -16.81 12.82
C GLY A 231 -2.41 -18.10 12.16
N GLY A 232 -2.44 -18.13 10.82
CA GLY A 232 -2.01 -19.31 10.06
C GLY A 232 -3.04 -20.44 10.07
N ASN A 233 -4.33 -20.12 10.23
CA ASN A 233 -5.42 -21.07 10.13
C ASN A 233 -5.27 -21.96 8.86
N PRO A 234 -5.41 -23.29 8.98
CA PRO A 234 -5.12 -24.21 7.88
C PRO A 234 -6.02 -24.03 6.64
N VAL A 235 -7.26 -23.55 6.81
CA VAL A 235 -8.17 -23.26 5.69
C VAL A 235 -7.68 -22.05 4.90
N SER A 236 -7.35 -20.95 5.60
CA SER A 236 -6.76 -19.77 4.98
C SER A 236 -5.42 -20.10 4.31
N CYS A 237 -4.58 -20.93 4.94
CA CYS A 237 -3.30 -21.35 4.38
C CYS A 237 -3.47 -22.16 3.08
N ALA A 238 -4.40 -23.11 3.05
CA ALA A 238 -4.70 -23.91 1.86
C ALA A 238 -5.23 -23.04 0.70
N ALA A 239 -6.11 -22.08 1.00
CA ALA A 239 -6.60 -21.11 0.01
C ALA A 239 -5.48 -20.21 -0.51
N ALA A 240 -4.57 -19.78 0.37
CA ALA A 240 -3.42 -18.96 -0.01
C ALA A 240 -2.44 -19.70 -0.91
N LEU A 241 -2.13 -20.97 -0.64
CA LEU A 241 -1.29 -21.80 -1.53
C LEU A 241 -1.89 -21.91 -2.94
N THR A 242 -3.21 -22.11 -3.04
CA THR A 242 -3.92 -22.12 -4.34
C THR A 242 -3.87 -20.75 -5.02
N THR A 243 -4.05 -19.68 -4.24
CA THR A 243 -3.96 -18.30 -4.73
C THR A 243 -2.58 -18.00 -5.29
N LEU A 244 -1.50 -18.30 -4.57
CA LEU A 244 -0.12 -18.08 -5.00
C LEU A 244 0.19 -18.84 -6.30
N ARG A 245 -0.27 -20.08 -6.44
CA ARG A 245 -0.14 -20.84 -7.70
C ARG A 245 -0.79 -20.09 -8.87
N LEU A 246 -2.04 -19.65 -8.72
CA LEU A 246 -2.76 -18.95 -9.78
C LEU A 246 -2.18 -17.57 -10.10
N LEU A 247 -1.64 -16.87 -9.11
CA LEU A 247 -0.90 -15.63 -9.30
C LEU A 247 0.33 -15.86 -10.19
N LYS A 248 1.16 -16.86 -9.85
CA LYS A 248 2.37 -17.22 -10.59
C LYS A 248 2.08 -17.64 -12.03
N GLU A 249 1.04 -18.46 -12.22
CA GLU A 249 0.74 -19.04 -13.54
C GLU A 249 0.00 -18.08 -14.48
N LYS A 250 -0.81 -17.14 -13.96
CA LYS A 250 -1.79 -16.40 -14.78
C LYS A 250 -1.95 -14.94 -14.39
N TYR A 251 -2.26 -14.68 -13.12
CA TYR A 251 -2.93 -13.42 -12.78
C TYR A 251 -1.99 -12.24 -12.52
N VAL A 252 -0.71 -12.47 -12.23
CA VAL A 252 0.29 -11.38 -12.23
C VAL A 252 0.42 -10.79 -13.64
N GLU A 253 0.55 -11.65 -14.65
CA GLU A 253 0.68 -11.21 -16.04
C GLU A 253 -0.63 -10.59 -16.55
N ASN A 254 -1.79 -11.17 -16.21
CA ASN A 254 -3.07 -10.54 -16.58
C ASN A 254 -3.23 -9.15 -15.93
N ALA A 255 -2.79 -8.98 -14.67
CA ALA A 255 -2.83 -7.67 -14.01
C ALA A 255 -1.95 -6.63 -14.72
N ARG A 256 -0.81 -7.05 -15.28
CA ARG A 256 0.02 -6.18 -16.12
C ARG A 256 -0.72 -5.81 -17.41
N ILE A 257 -1.16 -6.80 -18.19
CA ILE A 257 -1.82 -6.61 -19.50
C ILE A 257 -3.08 -5.74 -19.38
N GLN A 258 -4.00 -6.10 -18.49
CA GLN A 258 -5.26 -5.36 -18.32
C GLN A 258 -5.04 -4.02 -17.62
N GLY A 259 -4.03 -3.93 -16.74
CA GLY A 259 -3.60 -2.68 -16.14
C GLY A 259 -3.14 -1.65 -17.16
N ASP A 260 -2.30 -2.08 -18.11
CA ASP A 260 -1.82 -1.22 -19.20
C ASP A 260 -2.98 -0.68 -20.04
N ARG A 261 -3.97 -1.54 -20.35
CA ARG A 261 -5.19 -1.16 -21.09
C ARG A 261 -6.06 -0.18 -20.31
N LEU A 262 -6.34 -0.48 -19.04
CA LEU A 262 -7.13 0.38 -18.17
C LEU A 262 -6.49 1.77 -18.03
N LEU A 263 -5.17 1.81 -17.80
CA LEU A 263 -4.43 3.06 -17.67
C LEU A 263 -4.45 3.87 -18.97
N ALA A 264 -4.25 3.22 -20.12
CA ALA A 264 -4.31 3.87 -21.43
C ALA A 264 -5.71 4.42 -21.73
N GLY A 265 -6.76 3.63 -21.46
CA GLY A 265 -8.15 4.05 -21.63
C GLY A 265 -8.52 5.26 -20.76
N LEU A 266 -8.15 5.22 -19.47
CA LEU A 266 -8.40 6.33 -18.55
C LEU A 266 -7.63 7.60 -18.96
N LYS A 267 -6.39 7.48 -19.44
CA LYS A 267 -5.65 8.63 -20.02
C LYS A 267 -6.32 9.17 -21.28
N GLY A 268 -6.91 8.31 -22.10
CA GLY A 268 -7.73 8.70 -23.23
C GLY A 268 -8.93 9.54 -22.80
N ILE A 269 -9.69 9.08 -21.80
CA ILE A 269 -10.82 9.81 -21.22
C ILE A 269 -10.35 11.15 -20.63
N MET A 270 -9.26 11.16 -19.87
CA MET A 270 -8.65 12.37 -19.31
C MET A 270 -8.34 13.44 -20.38
N SER A 271 -7.92 13.04 -21.58
CA SER A 271 -7.64 13.99 -22.66
C SER A 271 -8.89 14.71 -23.20
N ARG A 272 -10.08 14.17 -22.95
CA ARG A 272 -11.38 14.71 -23.39
C ARG A 272 -12.18 15.38 -22.26
N HIS A 273 -11.87 15.07 -21.00
CA HIS A 273 -12.62 15.50 -19.82
C HIS A 273 -11.71 16.27 -18.85
N ALA A 274 -11.85 17.60 -18.85
CA ALA A 274 -11.00 18.51 -18.07
C ALA A 274 -11.17 18.35 -16.55
N ILE A 275 -12.27 17.74 -16.10
CA ILE A 275 -12.48 17.42 -14.68
C ILE A 275 -11.50 16.34 -14.18
N ILE A 276 -10.85 15.56 -15.06
CA ILE A 276 -9.84 14.57 -14.67
C ILE A 276 -8.45 15.23 -14.72
N GLY A 277 -7.86 15.45 -13.56
CA GLY A 277 -6.58 16.16 -13.45
C GLY A 277 -5.34 15.27 -13.52
N ASP A 278 -5.46 14.01 -13.10
CA ASP A 278 -4.36 13.05 -13.11
C ASP A 278 -4.88 11.62 -13.24
N VAL A 279 -4.14 10.78 -13.97
CA VAL A 279 -4.37 9.33 -14.10
C VAL A 279 -3.04 8.62 -13.88
N ARG A 280 -2.99 7.80 -12.82
CA ARG A 280 -1.76 7.17 -12.33
C ARG A 280 -2.03 5.75 -11.83
N GLY A 281 -1.00 4.92 -11.79
CA GLY A 281 -1.10 3.57 -11.24
C GLY A 281 -0.09 2.61 -11.82
N LEU A 282 -0.08 1.38 -11.28
CA LEU A 282 0.67 0.24 -11.80
C LEU A 282 -0.25 -0.98 -11.83
N GLY A 283 -0.22 -1.77 -12.91
CA GLY A 283 -1.10 -2.91 -13.11
C GLY A 283 -2.57 -2.56 -12.88
N LEU A 284 -3.30 -3.38 -12.13
CA LEU A 284 -4.70 -3.15 -11.79
C LEU A 284 -4.87 -2.35 -10.49
N MET A 285 -3.99 -1.39 -10.23
CA MET A 285 -4.07 -0.42 -9.13
C MET A 285 -3.97 0.98 -9.72
N VAL A 286 -5.09 1.47 -10.26
CA VAL A 286 -5.15 2.72 -11.03
C VAL A 286 -6.09 3.75 -10.38
N GLY A 287 -5.66 5.00 -10.30
CA GLY A 287 -6.44 6.13 -9.77
C GLY A 287 -6.67 7.19 -10.84
N ALA A 288 -7.90 7.72 -10.90
CA ALA A 288 -8.25 8.90 -11.68
C ALA A 288 -8.67 10.02 -10.72
N GLU A 289 -7.91 11.10 -10.69
CA GLU A 289 -8.12 12.20 -9.75
C GLU A 289 -8.99 13.32 -10.33
N ILE A 290 -10.05 13.67 -9.61
CA ILE A 290 -11.09 14.58 -10.06
C ILE A 290 -10.86 15.99 -9.50
N ILE A 291 -10.79 16.99 -10.36
CA ILE A 291 -10.50 18.38 -10.01
C ILE A 291 -11.65 19.29 -10.42
N SER A 292 -11.81 20.42 -9.74
CA SER A 292 -12.78 21.43 -10.16
C SER A 292 -12.30 22.09 -11.46
N PRO A 293 -13.22 22.48 -12.36
CA PRO A 293 -12.89 23.28 -13.53
C PRO A 293 -12.14 24.57 -13.16
N GLY A 294 -11.17 24.96 -13.99
CA GLY A 294 -10.42 26.20 -13.84
C GLY A 294 -8.95 26.03 -13.43
N PRO A 295 -8.23 27.14 -13.18
CA PRO A 295 -6.80 27.11 -12.89
C PRO A 295 -6.51 26.51 -11.51
N GLY A 296 -5.34 25.85 -11.37
CA GLY A 296 -4.80 25.46 -10.06
C GLY A 296 -5.15 24.06 -9.56
N ARG A 297 -5.79 23.20 -10.37
CA ARG A 297 -6.00 21.76 -10.06
C ARG A 297 -6.64 21.52 -8.69
N LYS A 298 -7.62 22.37 -8.35
CA LYS A 298 -8.34 22.32 -7.07
C LYS A 298 -9.03 20.97 -6.92
N ARG A 299 -8.88 20.34 -5.75
CA ARG A 299 -9.51 19.04 -5.46
C ARG A 299 -11.03 19.14 -5.54
N ASP A 300 -11.68 18.17 -6.19
CA ASP A 300 -13.14 18.08 -6.21
C ASP A 300 -13.66 16.73 -5.65
N PRO A 301 -13.77 16.61 -4.32
CA PRO A 301 -14.36 15.43 -3.71
C PRO A 301 -15.84 15.23 -4.09
N ARG A 302 -16.59 16.30 -4.36
CA ARG A 302 -18.02 16.21 -4.67
C ARG A 302 -18.23 15.66 -6.08
N GLY A 303 -17.50 16.18 -7.06
CA GLY A 303 -17.46 15.64 -8.42
C GLY A 303 -17.04 14.16 -8.41
N ARG A 304 -16.02 13.81 -7.61
CA ARG A 304 -15.62 12.41 -7.43
C ARG A 304 -16.75 11.54 -6.88
N ASP A 305 -17.43 11.97 -5.83
CA ASP A 305 -18.54 11.22 -5.22
C ASP A 305 -19.72 11.07 -6.21
N ALA A 306 -20.04 12.13 -6.96
CA ALA A 306 -21.08 12.10 -8.01
C ALA A 306 -20.74 11.11 -9.13
N ILE A 307 -19.48 11.06 -9.59
CA ILE A 307 -19.03 10.07 -10.59
C ILE A 307 -19.18 8.65 -10.05
N VAL A 308 -18.82 8.41 -8.79
CA VAL A 308 -18.97 7.09 -8.15
C VAL A 308 -20.44 6.67 -8.08
N GLU A 309 -21.33 7.57 -7.67
CA GLU A 309 -22.78 7.33 -7.61
C GLU A 309 -23.37 7.05 -9.00
N LYS A 310 -23.05 7.88 -9.99
CA LYS A 310 -23.49 7.70 -11.39
C LYS A 310 -22.95 6.42 -12.02
N GLY A 311 -21.74 6.01 -11.64
CA GLY A 311 -21.16 4.72 -12.01
C GLY A 311 -21.97 3.57 -11.42
N PHE A 312 -22.30 3.65 -10.13
CA PHE A 312 -23.14 2.66 -9.45
C PHE A 312 -24.51 2.50 -10.11
N LEU A 313 -25.19 3.61 -10.42
CA LEU A 313 -26.49 3.60 -11.10
C LEU A 313 -26.42 2.99 -12.51
N ARG A 314 -25.24 2.92 -13.12
CA ARG A 314 -24.97 2.28 -14.42
C ARG A 314 -24.45 0.85 -14.31
N GLY A 315 -24.34 0.31 -13.10
CA GLY A 315 -23.86 -1.05 -12.84
C GLY A 315 -22.34 -1.18 -12.69
N LEU A 316 -21.60 -0.07 -12.49
CA LEU A 316 -20.16 -0.08 -12.22
C LEU A 316 -19.86 0.27 -10.75
N LEU A 317 -19.29 -0.69 -10.02
CA LEU A 317 -18.90 -0.48 -8.62
C LEU A 317 -17.53 0.21 -8.54
N LEU A 318 -17.53 1.50 -8.21
CA LEU A 318 -16.35 2.31 -7.96
C LEU A 318 -16.24 2.69 -6.50
N LEU A 319 -15.02 3.01 -6.07
CA LEU A 319 -14.76 3.56 -4.75
C LEU A 319 -13.87 4.78 -4.88
N GLY A 320 -13.90 5.65 -3.86
CA GLY A 320 -12.91 6.72 -3.75
C GLY A 320 -11.70 6.33 -2.92
N CYS A 321 -10.59 7.03 -3.14
CA CYS A 321 -9.44 7.12 -2.23
C CYS A 321 -8.83 8.53 -2.31
N GLY A 322 -7.83 8.78 -1.47
CA GLY A 322 -7.26 10.11 -1.29
C GLY A 322 -8.35 11.12 -0.92
N ASP A 323 -8.16 12.37 -1.32
CA ASP A 323 -9.17 13.41 -1.12
C ASP A 323 -10.27 13.36 -2.20
N ASN A 324 -9.88 13.06 -3.45
CA ASN A 324 -10.69 13.29 -4.65
C ASN A 324 -10.35 12.31 -5.80
N THR A 325 -9.86 11.12 -5.50
CA THR A 325 -9.50 10.11 -6.52
C THR A 325 -10.57 9.02 -6.60
N VAL A 326 -10.99 8.66 -7.81
CA VAL A 326 -11.69 7.40 -8.11
C VAL A 326 -10.65 6.30 -8.24
N ARG A 327 -10.84 5.19 -7.54
CA ARG A 327 -9.90 4.05 -7.58
C ARG A 327 -10.48 2.89 -8.39
N PHE A 328 -9.60 2.28 -9.18
CA PHE A 328 -9.87 1.11 -9.99
C PHE A 328 -8.99 -0.03 -9.51
N SER A 329 -9.62 -1.04 -8.94
CA SER A 329 -8.95 -2.24 -8.42
C SER A 329 -9.78 -3.50 -8.67
N PRO A 330 -10.06 -3.84 -9.94
CA PRO A 330 -10.86 -5.01 -10.26
C PRO A 330 -10.16 -6.32 -9.83
N PRO A 331 -10.86 -7.46 -9.75
CA PRO A 331 -10.23 -8.76 -9.58
C PRO A 331 -9.13 -9.00 -10.64
N LEU A 332 -8.06 -9.72 -10.29
CA LEU A 332 -6.94 -9.93 -11.25
C LEU A 332 -7.31 -10.85 -12.41
N VAL A 333 -8.50 -11.47 -12.36
CA VAL A 333 -9.07 -12.30 -13.42
C VAL A 333 -9.84 -11.50 -14.47
N VAL A 334 -9.93 -10.17 -14.29
CA VAL A 334 -10.71 -9.29 -15.18
C VAL A 334 -10.29 -9.47 -16.63
N SER A 335 -11.29 -9.52 -17.51
CA SER A 335 -11.13 -9.67 -18.95
C SER A 335 -11.00 -8.31 -19.65
N ASN A 336 -10.58 -8.35 -20.91
CA ASN A 336 -10.55 -7.16 -21.76
C ASN A 336 -11.93 -6.50 -21.86
N ASP A 337 -12.97 -7.30 -22.09
CA ASP A 337 -14.32 -6.80 -22.33
C ASP A 337 -14.91 -6.12 -21.09
N GLU A 338 -14.56 -6.62 -19.89
CA GLU A 338 -14.90 -5.96 -18.62
C GLU A 338 -14.13 -4.65 -18.42
N VAL A 339 -12.86 -4.57 -18.82
CA VAL A 339 -12.09 -3.30 -18.81
C VAL A 339 -12.72 -2.27 -19.74
N GLU A 340 -13.03 -2.65 -20.98
CA GLU A 340 -13.70 -1.77 -21.95
C GLU A 340 -15.08 -1.33 -21.47
N THR A 341 -15.85 -2.24 -20.87
CA THR A 341 -17.15 -1.94 -20.26
C THR A 341 -17.00 -0.93 -19.12
N CYS A 342 -16.00 -1.11 -18.26
CA CYS A 342 -15.68 -0.18 -17.18
C CYS A 342 -15.36 1.22 -17.72
N LEU A 343 -14.48 1.32 -18.72
CA LEU A 343 -14.08 2.60 -19.34
C LEU A 343 -15.28 3.33 -19.94
N ARG A 344 -16.13 2.63 -20.69
CA ARG A 344 -17.35 3.20 -21.30
C ARG A 344 -18.32 3.73 -20.25
N ILE A 345 -18.58 2.95 -19.20
CA ILE A 345 -19.49 3.39 -18.12
C ILE A 345 -18.90 4.57 -17.36
N PHE A 346 -17.61 4.53 -17.04
CA PHE A 346 -16.92 5.60 -16.34
C PHE A 346 -16.94 6.91 -17.14
N GLU A 347 -16.61 6.88 -18.44
CA GLU A 347 -16.67 8.06 -19.31
C GLU A 347 -18.09 8.66 -19.37
N ALA A 348 -19.12 7.81 -19.47
CA ALA A 348 -20.51 8.27 -19.45
C ALA A 348 -20.87 8.94 -18.12
N SER A 349 -20.38 8.43 -16.98
CA SER A 349 -20.58 9.05 -15.67
C SER A 349 -19.84 10.38 -15.54
N VAL A 350 -18.61 10.47 -16.04
CA VAL A 350 -17.82 11.72 -16.06
C VAL A 350 -18.52 12.78 -16.92
N THR A 351 -18.94 12.41 -18.13
CA THR A 351 -19.65 13.31 -19.07
C THR A 351 -20.91 13.90 -18.44
N GLU A 352 -21.68 13.08 -17.73
CA GLU A 352 -22.90 13.54 -17.07
C GLU A 352 -22.60 14.52 -15.91
N VAL A 353 -21.54 14.29 -15.13
CA VAL A 353 -21.13 15.21 -14.06
C VAL A 353 -20.63 16.54 -14.64
N GLU A 354 -19.88 16.52 -15.74
CA GLU A 354 -19.45 17.76 -16.40
C GLU A 354 -20.61 18.56 -16.98
N ALA A 355 -21.68 17.90 -17.43
CA ALA A 355 -22.87 18.57 -17.95
C ALA A 355 -23.74 19.22 -16.86
N GLU A 356 -23.60 18.79 -15.60
CA GLU A 356 -24.34 19.33 -14.44
C GLU A 356 -23.59 20.44 -13.69
N ALA A 357 -22.31 20.64 -14.00
CA ALA A 357 -21.42 21.63 -13.40
C ALA A 357 -21.51 22.99 -14.10
#